data_AF-A0A419DMI8-F1
#
_entry.id   AF-A0A419DMI8-F1
#
_cell.length_a   1.000
_cell.length_b   1.000
_cell.length_c   1.000
_cell.angle_alpha   90.00
_cell.angle_beta   90.00
_cell.angle_gamma   90.00
#
_symmetry.space_group_name_H-M   'P 1'
#
loop_
_entity.id
_entity.type
_entity.pdbx_description
1 polymer ?
#
loop_
_entity_poly.entity_id
_entity_poly.type
_entity_poly.pdbx_seq_one_letter_code
_entity_poly.pdbx_strand_id
1 'polypeptide(L)'
;MDVFNCKSCGKLFVRQSSDLCVDCIRKDHTDFEKVREFLRERRKVRTSPNDVEMAIGVKKENVFRYIKEGRLLISEISQMEIMCESCGKPSRDGTICAECREKLRRDLAQAMLDSADSSKPRTYRT
;
A
#
# COMPACT_ATOMS: atom_id res chain seq x y z
N MET A 1 -28.79 4.96 15.02
CA MET A 1 -27.85 3.84 14.78
C MET A 1 -28.08 3.42 13.34
N ASP A 2 -27.13 3.73 12.47
CA ASP A 2 -27.31 3.50 11.04
C ASP A 2 -26.77 2.12 10.67
N VAL A 3 -27.63 1.34 10.01
CA VAL A 3 -27.30 0.00 9.51
C VAL A 3 -26.70 0.16 8.11
N PHE A 4 -25.53 -0.43 7.89
CA PHE A 4 -24.80 -0.37 6.64
C PHE A 4 -24.57 -1.75 6.05
N ASN A 5 -24.37 -1.82 4.74
CA ASN A 5 -24.00 -3.05 4.04
C ASN A 5 -22.47 -3.16 4.01
N CYS A 6 -21.95 -4.32 4.41
CA CYS A 6 -20.52 -4.61 4.33
C CYS A 6 -20.05 -4.63 2.87
N LYS A 7 -19.01 -3.87 2.52
CA LYS A 7 -18.46 -3.84 1.15
C LYS A 7 -17.87 -5.17 0.68
N SER A 8 -17.47 -6.05 1.61
CA SER A 8 -16.83 -7.33 1.27
C SER A 8 -17.84 -8.48 1.14
N CYS A 9 -18.83 -8.57 2.03
CA CYS A 9 -19.78 -9.70 2.05
C CYS A 9 -21.26 -9.32 1.87
N GLY A 10 -21.58 -8.03 1.79
CA GLY A 10 -22.96 -7.54 1.63
C GLY A 10 -23.84 -7.63 2.88
N LYS A 11 -23.38 -8.25 3.97
CA LYS A 11 -24.15 -8.36 5.23
C LYS A 11 -24.45 -7.00 5.83
N LEU A 12 -25.66 -6.86 6.39
CA LEU A 12 -26.06 -5.70 7.18
C LEU A 12 -25.37 -5.72 8.55
N PHE A 13 -24.79 -4.59 8.95
CA PHE A 13 -24.14 -4.42 10.25
C PHE A 13 -24.24 -2.97 10.73
N VAL A 14 -24.12 -2.76 12.04
CA VAL A 14 -24.05 -1.41 12.60
C VAL A 14 -22.61 -0.92 12.45
N ARG A 15 -22.42 0.19 11.73
CA ARG A 15 -21.09 0.77 11.50
C ARG A 15 -20.53 1.32 12.81
N GLN A 16 -19.31 0.90 13.16
CA GLN A 16 -18.55 1.48 14.27
C GLN A 16 -17.50 2.46 13.74
N SER A 17 -16.46 1.93 13.07
CA SER A 17 -15.34 2.71 12.52
C SER A 17 -14.96 2.35 11.09
N SER A 18 -15.43 1.20 10.59
CA SER A 18 -15.03 0.64 9.29
C SER A 18 -16.24 0.31 8.42
N ASP A 19 -16.04 0.28 7.09
CA ASP A 19 -17.04 -0.16 6.10
C ASP A 19 -17.20 -1.68 5.99
N LEU A 20 -16.48 -2.42 6.83
CA LEU A 20 -16.46 -3.87 6.87
C LEU A 20 -17.10 -4.35 8.17
N CYS A 21 -17.88 -5.43 8.07
CA CYS A 21 -18.40 -6.09 9.27
C CYS A 21 -17.27 -6.79 10.05
N VAL A 22 -17.51 -7.07 11.32
CA VAL A 22 -16.54 -7.70 12.23
C VAL A 22 -16.00 -9.03 11.67
N ASP A 23 -16.85 -9.84 11.03
CA ASP A 23 -16.44 -11.10 10.39
C ASP A 23 -15.41 -10.85 9.27
N CYS A 24 -15.65 -9.85 8.42
CA CYS A 24 -14.76 -9.52 7.31
C CYS A 24 -13.43 -8.93 7.82
N ILE A 25 -13.47 -8.12 8.87
CA ILE A 25 -12.26 -7.59 9.51
C ILE A 25 -11.42 -8.73 10.10
N ARG A 26 -12.05 -9.69 10.78
CA ARG A 26 -11.36 -10.88 11.30
C ARG A 26 -10.75 -11.72 10.18
N LYS A 27 -11.48 -11.94 9.09
CA LYS A 27 -10.97 -12.65 7.91
C LYS A 27 -9.77 -11.94 7.27
N ASP A 28 -9.85 -10.63 7.09
CA ASP A 28 -8.74 -9.80 6.58
C ASP A 28 -7.49 -9.95 7.46
N HIS A 29 -7.67 -9.93 8.78
CA HIS A 29 -6.57 -10.15 9.73
C HIS A 29 -5.95 -11.55 9.57
N THR A 30 -6.77 -12.60 9.51
CA THR A 30 -6.26 -13.97 9.35
C THR A 30 -5.57 -14.17 8.01
N ASP A 31 -6.07 -13.56 6.93
CA ASP A 31 -5.45 -13.65 5.60
C ASP A 31 -4.12 -12.88 5.58
N PHE A 32 -4.07 -11.71 6.22
CA PHE A 32 -2.84 -10.94 6.39
C PHE A 32 -1.77 -11.73 7.15
N GLU A 33 -2.13 -12.37 8.27
CA GLU A 33 -1.19 -13.19 9.04
C GLU A 33 -0.62 -14.33 8.23
N LYS A 34 -1.46 -15.06 7.48
CA LYS A 34 -1.01 -16.14 6.60
C LYS A 34 -0.04 -15.65 5.53
N VAL A 35 -0.39 -14.53 4.86
CA VAL A 35 0.48 -13.93 3.83
C VAL A 35 1.82 -13.53 4.44
N ARG A 36 1.81 -12.89 5.61
CA ARG A 36 3.02 -12.48 6.30
C ARG A 36 3.90 -13.67 6.68
N GLU A 37 3.32 -14.71 7.26
CA GLU A 37 4.04 -15.93 7.65
C GLU A 37 4.68 -16.61 6.43
N PHE A 38 3.90 -16.78 5.36
CA PHE A 38 4.38 -17.34 4.10
C PHE A 38 5.54 -16.55 3.49
N LEU A 39 5.43 -15.22 3.45
CA LEU A 39 6.51 -14.36 2.97
C LEU A 39 7.73 -14.44 3.88
N ARG A 40 7.53 -14.53 5.19
CA ARG A 40 8.61 -14.62 6.19
C ARG A 40 9.45 -15.88 6.02
N GLU A 41 8.81 -17.02 5.77
CA GLU A 41 9.48 -18.30 5.49
C GLU A 41 10.19 -18.29 4.13
N ARG A 42 9.54 -17.68 3.11
CA ARG A 42 10.08 -17.61 1.74
C ARG A 42 10.93 -16.37 1.46
N ARG A 43 11.46 -15.70 2.49
CA ARG A 43 12.31 -14.50 2.32
C ARG A 43 13.55 -14.68 1.44
N LYS A 44 14.00 -15.91 1.22
CA LYS A 44 15.14 -16.23 0.34
C LYS A 44 14.74 -16.65 -1.07
N VAL A 45 13.44 -16.86 -1.32
CA VAL A 45 12.90 -17.41 -2.56
C VAL A 45 12.13 -16.33 -3.30
N ARG A 46 12.34 -16.23 -4.62
CA ARG A 46 11.55 -15.36 -5.49
C ARG A 46 10.09 -15.78 -5.42
N THR A 47 9.22 -14.85 -5.01
CA THR A 47 7.80 -15.13 -4.82
C THR A 47 6.99 -14.09 -5.58
N SER A 48 6.19 -14.52 -6.54
CA SER A 48 5.24 -13.67 -7.23
C SER A 48 3.95 -13.55 -6.42
N PRO A 49 3.20 -12.43 -6.51
CA PRO A 49 1.85 -12.33 -5.96
C PRO A 49 0.92 -13.48 -6.41
N ASN A 50 1.12 -14.02 -7.62
CA ASN A 50 0.37 -15.19 -8.09
C ASN A 50 0.69 -16.47 -7.29
N ASP A 51 1.94 -16.65 -6.86
CA ASP A 51 2.34 -17.81 -6.06
C ASP A 51 1.69 -17.77 -4.68
N VAL A 52 1.53 -16.57 -4.11
CA VAL A 52 0.83 -16.36 -2.83
C VAL A 52 -0.65 -16.76 -2.96
N GLU A 53 -1.29 -16.37 -4.06
CA GLU A 53 -2.68 -16.73 -4.34
C GLU A 53 -2.84 -18.24 -4.50
N MET A 54 -1.94 -18.91 -5.22
CA MET A 54 -1.97 -20.37 -5.37
C MET A 54 -1.67 -21.13 -4.07
N ALA A 55 -0.77 -20.61 -3.22
CA ALA A 55 -0.33 -21.32 -2.03
C ALA A 55 -1.29 -21.15 -0.83
N ILE A 56 -1.85 -19.95 -0.65
CA ILE A 56 -2.64 -19.58 0.54
C ILE A 56 -4.12 -19.37 0.19
N GLY A 57 -4.45 -19.18 -1.09
CA GLY A 57 -5.81 -18.84 -1.52
C GLY A 57 -6.20 -17.38 -1.27
N VAL A 58 -5.24 -16.51 -0.95
CA VAL A 58 -5.49 -15.08 -0.78
C VAL A 58 -5.33 -14.37 -2.12
N LYS A 59 -6.38 -13.68 -2.56
CA LYS A 59 -6.36 -12.92 -3.83
C LYS A 59 -5.16 -11.98 -3.90
N LYS A 60 -4.49 -11.94 -5.05
CA LYS A 60 -3.38 -10.98 -5.31
C LYS A 60 -3.72 -9.53 -4.98
N GLU A 61 -4.98 -9.12 -5.18
CA GLU A 61 -5.50 -7.78 -4.86
C GLU A 61 -5.34 -7.43 -3.38
N ASN A 62 -5.60 -8.40 -2.49
CA ASN A 62 -5.42 -8.22 -1.05
C ASN A 62 -3.95 -8.10 -0.69
N VAL A 63 -3.08 -8.90 -1.33
CA VAL A 63 -1.63 -8.82 -1.15
C VAL A 63 -1.12 -7.44 -1.55
N PHE A 64 -1.50 -6.92 -2.73
CA PHE A 64 -1.16 -5.57 -3.15
C PHE A 64 -1.68 -4.51 -2.18
N ARG A 65 -2.91 -4.65 -1.68
CA ARG A 65 -3.47 -3.75 -0.66
C ARG A 65 -2.63 -3.72 0.61
N TYR A 66 -2.20 -4.86 1.14
CA TYR A 66 -1.35 -4.91 2.34
C TYR A 66 0.03 -4.26 2.15
N ILE A 67 0.58 -4.36 0.94
CA ILE A 67 1.83 -3.66 0.57
C ILE A 67 1.61 -2.15 0.50
N LYS A 68 0.52 -1.70 -0.14
CA LYS A 68 0.16 -0.27 -0.24
C LYS A 68 -0.11 0.36 1.12
N GLU A 69 -0.77 -0.38 2.01
CA GLU A 69 -1.04 0.04 3.39
C GLU A 69 0.24 0.06 4.26
N GLY A 70 1.37 -0.45 3.76
CA GLY A 70 2.63 -0.52 4.50
C GLY A 70 2.60 -1.51 5.66
N ARG A 71 1.65 -2.45 5.66
CA ARG A 71 1.51 -3.46 6.73
C ARG A 71 2.55 -4.58 6.64
N LEU A 72 3.13 -4.78 5.45
CA LEU A 72 4.22 -5.73 5.20
C LEU A 72 5.57 -5.01 5.20
N LEU A 73 6.58 -5.61 5.83
CA LEU A 73 7.92 -5.02 5.87
C LEU A 73 8.64 -5.21 4.53
N ILE A 74 9.44 -4.22 4.11
CA ILE A 74 10.26 -4.31 2.89
C ILE A 74 11.19 -5.53 2.92
N SER A 75 11.67 -5.92 4.12
CA SER A 75 12.49 -7.12 4.31
C SER A 75 11.73 -8.43 4.06
N GLU A 76 10.41 -8.45 4.30
CA GLU A 76 9.53 -9.59 4.03
C GLU A 76 9.21 -9.72 2.54
N ILE A 77 9.17 -8.59 1.80
CA ILE A 77 8.85 -8.55 0.36
C ILE A 77 10.09 -8.39 -0.55
N SER A 78 11.31 -8.46 -0.02
CA SER A 78 12.55 -8.20 -0.77
C SER A 78 12.79 -9.11 -1.99
N GLN A 79 12.14 -10.28 -2.02
CA GLN A 79 12.17 -11.20 -3.16
C GLN A 79 10.88 -11.20 -3.99
N MET A 80 9.93 -10.33 -3.66
CA MET A 80 8.69 -10.12 -4.40
C MET A 80 8.90 -9.03 -5.45
N GLU A 81 8.47 -9.33 -6.67
CA GLU A 81 8.54 -8.40 -7.78
C GLU A 81 7.23 -7.59 -7.85
N ILE A 82 7.33 -6.29 -7.61
CA ILE A 82 6.20 -5.36 -7.57
C ILE A 82 6.43 -4.27 -8.61
N MET A 83 5.41 -4.01 -9.42
CA MET A 83 5.46 -2.93 -10.41
C MET A 83 5.35 -1.59 -9.70
N CYS A 84 6.31 -0.71 -9.91
CA CYS A 84 6.30 0.65 -9.37
C CYS A 84 5.11 1.43 -9.93
N GLU A 85 4.29 2.03 -9.07
CA GLU A 85 3.10 2.79 -9.51
C GLU A 85 3.47 4.10 -10.23
N SER A 86 4.67 4.64 -9.96
CA SER A 86 5.12 5.90 -10.54
C SER A 86 5.77 5.73 -11.93
N CYS A 87 6.54 4.67 -12.15
CA CYS A 87 7.28 4.48 -13.41
C CYS A 87 7.03 3.16 -14.13
N GLY A 88 6.22 2.26 -13.55
CA GLY A 88 5.90 0.96 -14.14
C GLY A 88 7.05 -0.05 -14.17
N LYS A 89 8.24 0.26 -13.62
CA LYS A 89 9.36 -0.67 -13.56
C LYS A 89 9.16 -1.70 -12.44
N PRO A 90 9.56 -2.98 -12.62
CA PRO A 90 9.59 -3.95 -11.54
C PRO A 90 10.63 -3.54 -10.48
N SER A 91 10.23 -3.57 -9.21
CA SER A 91 11.06 -3.22 -8.07
C SER A 91 10.74 -4.08 -6.85
N ARG A 92 11.68 -4.13 -5.90
CA ARG A 92 11.58 -4.90 -4.65
C ARG A 92 11.46 -3.99 -3.42
N ASP A 93 11.43 -2.68 -3.64
CA ASP A 93 11.52 -1.65 -2.59
C ASP A 93 10.14 -1.25 -2.04
N GLY A 94 9.06 -1.89 -2.50
CA GLY A 94 7.67 -1.60 -2.16
C GLY A 94 6.85 -1.13 -3.37
N THR A 95 5.86 -0.26 -3.12
CA THR A 95 4.97 0.33 -4.14
C THR A 95 5.65 1.34 -5.06
N ILE A 96 6.64 2.06 -4.53
CA ILE A 96 7.43 3.05 -5.26
C ILE A 96 8.89 2.62 -5.18
N CYS A 97 9.51 2.44 -6.36
CA CYS A 97 10.92 2.08 -6.46
C CYS A 97 11.84 3.16 -5.84
N ALA A 98 13.05 2.77 -5.45
CA ALA A 98 14.02 3.71 -4.87
C ALA A 98 14.24 4.96 -5.75
N GLU A 99 14.36 4.80 -7.08
CA GLU A 99 14.54 5.93 -8.01
C GLU A 99 13.40 6.96 -7.93
N CYS A 100 12.15 6.50 -7.97
CA CYS A 100 10.98 7.38 -7.92
C CYS A 100 10.83 8.04 -6.54
N ARG A 101 11.20 7.33 -5.47
CA ARG A 101 11.19 7.87 -4.11
C ARG A 101 12.21 8.99 -3.94
N GLU A 102 13.41 8.83 -4.50
CA GLU A 102 14.44 9.87 -4.47
C GLU A 102 14.11 11.07 -5.36
N LYS A 103 13.43 10.85 -6.50
CA LYS A 103 12.87 11.96 -7.29
C LYS A 103 11.83 12.73 -6.50
N LEU A 104 10.85 12.04 -5.92
CA LEU A 104 9.81 12.67 -5.12
C LEU A 104 10.36 13.45 -3.92
N ARG A 105 11.37 12.91 -3.23
CA ARG A 105 12.07 13.61 -2.14
C ARG A 105 12.71 14.92 -2.62
N ARG A 106 13.37 14.91 -3.78
CA ARG A 106 13.96 16.11 -4.38
C ARG A 106 12.89 17.13 -4.78
N ASP A 107 11.82 16.68 -5.42
CA ASP A 107 10.73 17.55 -5.85
C ASP A 107 10.04 18.23 -4.66
N LEU A 108 9.81 17.48 -3.57
CA LEU A 108 9.27 18.03 -2.32
C LEU A 108 10.23 19.02 -1.65
N ALA A 109 11.52 18.71 -1.61
CA ALA A 109 12.52 19.62 -1.06
C ALA A 109 12.59 20.94 -1.87
N GLN A 110 12.53 20.85 -3.20
CA GLN A 110 12.50 22.02 -4.07
C GLN A 110 11.23 22.85 -3.87
N ALA A 111 10.05 22.21 -3.81
CA ALA A 111 8.79 22.90 -3.58
C ALA A 111 8.75 23.63 -2.22
N MET A 112 9.39 23.07 -1.18
CA MET A 112 9.53 23.72 0.12
C MET A 112 10.44 24.96 0.07
N LEU A 113 11.47 24.97 -0.78
CA LEU A 113 12.33 26.14 -0.99
C LEU A 113 11.60 27.22 -1.79
N ASP A 114 10.90 26.85 -2.87
CA ASP A 114 10.18 27.79 -3.73
C ASP A 114 9.01 28.47 -3.01
N SER A 115 8.34 27.76 -2.10
CA SER A 115 7.25 28.33 -1.28
C SER A 115 7.74 29.37 -0.27
N ALA A 116 9.00 29.29 0.19
CA ALA A 116 9.59 30.30 1.08
C ALA A 116 9.89 31.63 0.36
N ASP A 117 10.21 31.61 -0.95
CA ASP A 117 10.57 32.82 -1.73
C ASP A 117 9.34 33.54 -2.33
N SER A 118 8.16 32.91 -2.29
CA SER A 118 6.90 33.47 -2.84
C SER A 118 6.28 34.62 -2.04
N SER A 119 6.95 35.10 -0.98
CA SER A 119 6.52 36.23 -0.12
C SER A 119 6.91 37.62 -0.64
N LYS A 120 7.53 37.76 -1.83
CA LYS A 120 7.78 39.08 -2.41
C LYS A 120 6.48 39.66 -3.02
N PRO A 121 5.99 40.82 -2.55
CA PRO A 121 4.79 41.42 -3.10
C PRO A 121 5.03 41.76 -4.57
N ARG A 122 4.10 41.33 -5.44
CA ARG A 122 4.06 41.80 -6.84
C ARG A 122 3.84 43.30 -6.82
N THR A 123 4.90 44.08 -6.91
CA THR A 123 4.80 45.52 -7.07
C THR A 123 4.19 45.79 -8.45
N TYR A 124 2.96 46.28 -8.46
CA TYR A 124 2.36 46.81 -9.69
C TYR A 124 3.10 48.10 -10.06
N ARG A 125 3.68 48.12 -11.25
CA ARG A 125 4.35 49.29 -11.81
C ARG A 125 3.32 50.13 -12.56
N THR A 126 3.01 51.30 -12.02
CA THR A 126 2.26 52.40 -12.69
C THR A 126 3.13 53.09 -13.71
#